data_AF-A0A953TJA9-F1
#
_entry.id   AF-A0A953TJA9-F1
#
_cell.length_a   1.000
_cell.length_b   1.000
_cell.length_c   1.000
_cell.angle_alpha   90.00
_cell.angle_beta   90.00
_cell.angle_gamma   90.00
#
_symmetry.space_group_name_H-M   'P 1'
#
loop_
_entity.id
_entity.type
_entity.pdbx_description
1 polymer ?
#
loop_
_entity_poly.entity_id
_entity_poly.type
_entity_poly.pdbx_seq_one_letter_code
_entity_poly.pdbx_strand_id
1 'polypeptide(L)'
;MAIQIVKPTLTLGYVLQRVQHDDGQNPIFGPLYIRSQMDPGQWPRLRPFDTSLLEEVPKMTSKVETIMSGTDARKRNSIHLFQLALEHHHPAISCLLAVSSLEAILDSWKAEDFEKKLCEALGDTTPVFPDWNSPDFPQPNYTVKELAYHLHRLRSKIVHGDNLRTAKDKSGNAIDFAQLRSFIDEERKPTYMQLLCESSICLTTQLLQKSL
;
A
#
# COMPACT_ATOMS: atom_id res chain seq x y z
N MET A 1 5.03 8.78 20.11
CA MET A 1 4.62 8.05 18.90
C MET A 1 5.39 8.62 17.72
N ALA A 2 5.94 7.79 16.83
CA ALA A 2 6.70 8.28 15.67
C ALA A 2 5.93 7.97 14.40
N ILE A 3 5.51 9.01 13.67
CA ILE A 3 4.86 8.90 12.36
C ILE A 3 5.92 9.20 11.31
N GLN A 4 6.09 8.28 10.37
CA GLN A 4 6.96 8.47 9.23
C GLN A 4 6.15 9.13 8.10
N ILE A 5 6.45 10.39 7.80
CA ILE A 5 5.85 11.11 6.67
C ILE A 5 6.69 10.78 5.42
N VAL A 6 6.05 10.17 4.42
CA VAL A 6 6.71 9.64 3.22
C VAL A 6 7.07 10.76 2.25
N LYS A 7 8.34 10.80 1.82
CA LYS A 7 8.76 11.50 0.60
C LYS A 7 8.77 10.51 -0.57
N PRO A 8 8.41 10.92 -1.80
CA PRO A 8 8.51 10.08 -3.01
C PRO A 8 9.94 10.06 -3.58
N THR A 9 10.95 10.33 -2.76
CA THR A 9 12.36 10.12 -3.10
C THR A 9 12.88 8.96 -2.28
N LEU A 10 13.79 8.16 -2.85
CA LEU A 10 14.57 7.14 -2.16
C LEU A 10 15.42 7.78 -1.04
N THR A 11 14.80 8.22 0.05
CA THR A 11 15.47 8.80 1.21
C THR A 11 15.43 7.80 2.36
N LEU A 12 16.58 7.58 2.96
CA LEU A 12 16.76 6.85 4.21
C LEU A 12 15.71 7.31 5.22
N GLY A 13 14.87 6.36 5.68
CA GLY A 13 13.82 6.64 6.65
C GLY A 13 14.41 6.87 8.03
N TYR A 14 14.66 8.12 8.39
CA TYR A 14 15.04 8.48 9.76
C TYR A 14 13.78 8.60 10.61
N VAL A 15 13.65 7.74 11.62
CA VAL A 15 12.57 7.85 12.61
C VAL A 15 13.05 8.65 13.80
N LEU A 16 12.57 9.89 13.92
CA LEU A 16 12.77 10.73 15.10
C LEU A 16 11.66 10.44 16.11
N GLN A 17 12.00 9.74 17.19
CA GLN A 17 11.05 9.48 18.28
C GLN A 17 11.08 10.65 19.27
N ARG A 18 9.99 11.43 19.32
CA ARG A 18 9.76 12.42 20.38
C ARG A 18 9.36 11.67 21.65
N VAL A 19 10.21 11.74 22.67
CA VAL A 19 9.84 11.35 24.04
C VAL A 19 9.25 12.59 24.69
N GLN A 20 7.96 12.56 24.99
CA GLN A 20 7.28 13.64 25.69
C GLN A 20 7.46 13.37 27.19
N HIS A 21 8.23 14.22 27.87
CA HIS A 21 8.27 14.27 29.33
C HIS A 21 7.25 15.31 29.81
N ASP A 22 6.50 15.00 30.88
CA ASP A 22 5.46 15.85 31.46
C ASP A 22 5.98 17.18 32.06
N ASP A 23 7.30 17.39 32.10
CA ASP A 23 7.93 18.49 32.85
C ASP A 23 8.21 19.78 32.04
N GLY A 24 7.58 19.96 30.88
CA GLY A 24 7.67 21.23 30.12
C GLY A 24 9.06 21.59 29.57
N GLN A 25 10.02 20.66 29.62
CA GLN A 25 11.36 20.86 29.04
C GLN A 25 11.42 20.52 27.55
N ASN A 26 12.42 21.07 26.86
CA ASN A 26 12.70 20.84 25.44
C ASN A 26 12.67 19.32 25.11
N PRO A 27 12.10 18.93 23.96
CA PRO A 27 12.00 17.53 23.59
C PRO A 27 13.40 16.90 23.48
N ILE A 28 13.64 15.86 24.27
CA ILE A 28 14.83 15.01 24.13
C ILE A 28 14.54 13.99 23.04
N PHE A 29 15.35 13.98 21.99
CA PHE A 29 15.27 12.98 20.92
C PHE A 29 15.88 11.66 21.43
N GLY A 30 15.10 10.58 21.38
CA GLY A 30 15.57 9.24 21.73
C GLY A 30 16.60 8.68 20.75
N PRO A 31 17.14 7.46 21.00
CA PRO A 31 18.11 6.83 20.10
C PRO A 31 17.56 6.72 18.67
N LEU A 32 18.44 6.97 17.68
CA LEU A 32 18.12 6.90 16.27
C LEU A 32 17.88 5.44 15.85
N TYR A 33 16.64 5.06 15.63
CA TYR A 33 16.31 3.77 15.01
C TYR A 33 16.32 3.92 13.49
N ILE A 34 17.24 3.22 12.82
CA ILE A 34 17.25 3.12 11.36
C ILE A 34 16.18 2.09 10.97
N ARG A 35 15.12 2.55 10.31
CA ARG A 35 14.09 1.67 9.72
C ARG A 35 14.43 1.37 8.27
N SER A 36 13.96 0.23 7.78
CA SER A 36 14.07 -0.10 6.36
C SER A 36 13.46 1.01 5.51
N GLN A 37 14.12 1.29 4.39
CA GLN A 37 13.63 2.29 3.45
C GLN A 37 12.25 1.89 2.92
N MET A 38 11.32 2.84 2.96
CA MET A 38 9.99 2.63 2.37
C MET A 38 10.06 2.70 0.85
N ASP A 39 9.40 1.76 0.19
CA ASP A 39 9.22 1.72 -1.26
C ASP A 39 7.73 1.79 -1.61
N PRO A 40 7.24 2.92 -2.17
CA PRO A 40 5.84 3.04 -2.56
C PRO A 40 5.52 2.34 -3.90
N GLY A 41 6.50 1.76 -4.59
CA GLY A 41 6.34 1.16 -5.92
C GLY A 41 6.70 2.11 -7.06
N GLN A 42 6.60 1.63 -8.30
CA GLN A 42 7.01 2.38 -9.48
C GLN A 42 6.04 3.52 -9.78
N TRP A 43 4.73 3.23 -9.77
CA TRP A 43 3.73 4.24 -10.14
C TRP A 43 3.72 5.48 -9.22
N PRO A 44 3.74 5.36 -7.88
CA PRO A 44 3.73 6.55 -7.03
C PRO A 44 4.99 7.42 -7.14
N ARG A 45 6.13 6.85 -7.55
CA ARG A 45 7.37 7.61 -7.79
C ARG A 45 7.29 8.49 -9.04
N LEU A 46 6.35 8.22 -9.95
CA LEU A 46 6.16 9.01 -11.16
C LEU A 46 5.46 10.34 -10.89
N ARG A 47 4.80 10.51 -9.73
CA ARG A 47 4.22 11.82 -9.36
C ARG A 47 5.32 12.77 -8.93
N PRO A 48 5.39 13.97 -9.51
CA PRO A 48 6.19 15.05 -8.97
C PRO A 48 5.78 15.35 -7.52
N PHE A 49 6.75 15.48 -6.64
CA PHE A 49 6.49 16.00 -5.30
C PHE A 49 6.33 17.51 -5.37
N ASP A 50 5.09 17.98 -5.29
CA ASP A 50 4.75 19.39 -5.42
C ASP A 50 4.31 20.02 -4.09
N THR A 51 4.14 21.34 -4.10
CA THR A 51 3.70 22.11 -2.93
C THR A 51 2.30 21.71 -2.47
N SER A 52 1.41 21.30 -3.37
CA SER A 52 0.05 20.90 -3.01
C SER A 52 0.03 19.63 -2.16
N LEU A 53 0.88 18.64 -2.50
CA LEU A 53 1.08 17.44 -1.70
C LEU A 53 1.65 17.76 -0.31
N LEU A 54 2.60 18.71 -0.24
CA LEU A 54 3.19 19.13 1.04
C LEU A 54 2.17 19.79 1.96
N GLU A 55 1.20 20.54 1.42
CA GLU A 55 0.14 21.17 2.20
C GLU A 55 -0.87 20.17 2.79
N GLU A 56 -0.98 18.97 2.21
CA GLU A 56 -1.82 17.89 2.74
C GLU A 56 -1.19 17.15 3.92
N VAL A 57 0.15 17.17 4.03
CA VAL A 57 0.90 16.41 5.05
C VAL A 57 0.46 16.71 6.49
N PRO A 58 0.32 17.99 6.93
CA PRO A 58 -0.09 18.26 8.30
C PRO A 58 -1.48 17.69 8.62
N LYS A 59 -2.43 17.85 7.69
CA LYS A 59 -3.80 17.32 7.83
C LYS A 59 -3.79 15.79 7.95
N MET A 60 -3.00 15.13 7.11
CA MET A 60 -2.85 13.67 7.15
C MET A 60 -2.23 13.20 8.46
N THR A 61 -1.18 13.89 8.92
CA THR A 61 -0.49 13.56 10.16
C THR A 61 -1.44 13.63 11.36
N SER A 62 -2.22 14.70 11.50
CA SER A 62 -3.18 14.83 12.60
C SER A 62 -4.27 13.75 12.58
N LYS A 63 -4.74 13.34 11.40
CA LYS A 63 -5.70 12.22 11.26
C LYS A 63 -5.10 10.89 11.74
N VAL A 64 -3.88 10.59 11.28
CA VAL A 64 -3.14 9.40 11.71
C VAL A 64 -2.93 9.42 13.21
N GLU A 65 -2.51 10.55 13.80
CA GLU A 65 -2.32 10.67 15.25
C GLU A 65 -3.60 10.37 16.02
N THR A 66 -4.71 10.96 15.59
CA THR A 66 -6.03 10.75 16.20
C THR A 66 -6.39 9.26 16.21
N ILE A 67 -6.20 8.58 15.08
CA ILE A 67 -6.57 7.17 14.95
C ILE A 67 -5.65 6.26 15.74
N MET A 68 -4.36 6.54 15.74
CA MET A 68 -3.38 5.80 16.51
C MET A 68 -3.59 5.94 18.02
N SER A 69 -4.09 7.10 18.48
CA SER A 69 -4.49 7.32 19.88
C SER A 69 -5.89 6.77 20.22
N GLY A 70 -6.69 6.40 19.21
CA GLY A 70 -8.06 5.94 19.38
C GLY A 70 -8.18 4.47 19.81
N THR A 71 -9.43 4.03 20.01
CA THR A 71 -9.76 2.66 20.46
C THR A 71 -10.01 1.68 19.31
N ASP A 72 -10.22 2.17 18.08
CA ASP A 72 -10.51 1.31 16.92
C ASP A 72 -9.26 0.54 16.48
N ALA A 73 -9.17 -0.72 16.92
CA ALA A 73 -8.06 -1.60 16.59
C ALA A 73 -7.96 -1.90 15.09
N ARG A 74 -9.07 -1.88 14.34
CA ARG A 74 -9.07 -2.16 12.90
C ARG A 74 -8.33 -1.08 12.13
N LYS A 75 -8.63 0.18 12.42
CA LYS A 75 -7.94 1.31 11.78
C LYS A 75 -6.46 1.38 12.16
N ARG A 76 -6.11 1.12 13.42
CA ARG A 76 -4.70 1.09 13.86
C ARG A 76 -3.92 -0.04 13.20
N ASN A 77 -4.50 -1.24 13.14
CA ASN A 77 -3.89 -2.39 12.47
C ASN A 77 -3.71 -2.13 10.98
N SER A 78 -4.69 -1.50 10.33
CA SER A 78 -4.61 -1.11 8.93
C SER A 78 -3.42 -0.18 8.66
N ILE A 79 -3.23 0.87 9.47
CA ILE A 79 -2.09 1.79 9.36
C ILE A 79 -0.76 1.03 9.58
N HIS A 80 -0.68 0.18 10.61
CA HIS A 80 0.53 -0.59 10.88
C HIS A 80 0.89 -1.56 9.75
N LEU A 81 -0.10 -2.30 9.23
CA LEU A 81 0.10 -3.22 8.12
C LEU A 81 0.53 -2.49 6.85
N PHE A 82 -0.05 -1.32 6.58
CA PHE A 82 0.34 -0.52 5.43
C PHE A 82 1.77 0.03 5.57
N GLN A 83 2.15 0.49 6.77
CA GLN A 83 3.53 0.88 7.05
C GLN A 83 4.51 -0.29 6.78
N LEU A 84 4.19 -1.48 7.28
CA LEU A 84 5.02 -2.67 7.04
C LEU A 84 5.08 -3.03 5.54
N ALA A 85 3.98 -2.86 4.80
CA ALA A 85 3.95 -3.10 3.36
C ALA A 85 4.94 -2.20 2.62
N LEU A 86 4.99 -0.92 2.97
CA LEU A 86 5.93 0.05 2.39
C LEU A 86 7.38 -0.24 2.79
N GLU A 87 7.62 -0.69 4.02
CA GLU A 87 8.98 -1.03 4.51
C GLU A 87 9.53 -2.34 3.92
N HIS A 88 8.70 -3.17 3.26
CA HIS A 88 9.08 -4.51 2.84
C HIS A 88 9.59 -4.59 1.39
N HIS A 89 10.80 -5.10 1.19
CA HIS A 89 11.45 -5.16 -0.14
C HIS A 89 10.85 -6.19 -1.12
N HIS A 90 10.29 -7.29 -0.64
CA HIS A 90 9.69 -8.31 -1.51
C HIS A 90 8.26 -7.93 -1.94
N PRO A 91 7.96 -7.75 -3.25
CA PRO A 91 6.67 -7.25 -3.72
C PRO A 91 5.47 -8.11 -3.29
N ALA A 92 5.61 -9.44 -3.28
CA ALA A 92 4.50 -10.31 -2.85
C ALA A 92 4.18 -10.19 -1.36
N ILE A 93 5.19 -9.95 -0.50
CA ILE A 93 4.96 -9.77 0.94
C ILE A 93 4.41 -8.36 1.19
N SER A 94 4.93 -7.35 0.50
CA SER A 94 4.36 -6.00 0.49
C SER A 94 2.89 -6.03 0.09
N CYS A 95 2.54 -6.72 -1.00
CA CYS A 95 1.17 -6.93 -1.44
C CYS A 95 0.32 -7.62 -0.38
N LEU A 96 0.80 -8.72 0.21
CA LEU A 96 0.09 -9.42 1.29
C LEU A 96 -0.25 -8.47 2.45
N LEU A 97 0.72 -7.68 2.90
CA LEU A 97 0.55 -6.73 3.99
C LEU A 97 -0.44 -5.59 3.63
N ALA A 98 -0.35 -5.08 2.40
CA ALA A 98 -1.28 -4.06 1.90
C ALA A 98 -2.72 -4.59 1.77
N VAL A 99 -2.93 -5.79 1.21
CA VAL A 99 -4.27 -6.39 1.17
C VAL A 99 -4.78 -6.69 2.58
N SER A 100 -3.93 -7.13 3.49
CA SER A 100 -4.31 -7.33 4.90
C SER A 100 -4.71 -6.01 5.58
N SER A 101 -4.09 -4.90 5.19
CA SER A 101 -4.46 -3.55 5.64
C SER A 101 -5.85 -3.15 5.15
N LEU A 102 -6.20 -3.47 3.89
CA LEU A 102 -7.55 -3.29 3.35
C LEU A 102 -8.57 -4.16 4.10
N GLU A 103 -8.27 -5.45 4.28
CA GLU A 103 -9.13 -6.40 5.00
C GLU A 103 -9.40 -5.95 6.44
N ALA A 104 -8.42 -5.35 7.12
CA ALA A 104 -8.61 -4.84 8.47
C ALA A 104 -9.72 -3.77 8.54
N ILE A 105 -9.86 -2.91 7.53
CA ILE A 105 -10.91 -1.89 7.46
C ILE A 105 -12.23 -2.48 6.97
N LEU A 106 -12.19 -3.28 5.89
CA LEU A 106 -13.37 -3.80 5.23
C LEU A 106 -14.02 -4.97 6.00
N ASP A 107 -13.27 -5.65 6.85
CA ASP A 107 -13.72 -6.84 7.59
C ASP A 107 -14.33 -7.90 6.65
N SER A 108 -13.60 -8.21 5.58
CA SER A 108 -14.02 -9.13 4.53
C SER A 108 -13.28 -10.45 4.60
N TRP A 109 -13.99 -11.56 4.37
CA TRP A 109 -13.46 -12.92 4.53
C TRP A 109 -13.39 -13.73 3.22
N LYS A 110 -14.13 -13.29 2.20
CA LYS A 110 -14.23 -13.93 0.88
C LYS A 110 -13.94 -12.92 -0.21
N ALA A 111 -13.49 -13.41 -1.37
CA ALA A 111 -13.11 -12.55 -2.49
C ALA A 111 -14.27 -11.68 -2.98
N GLU A 112 -15.48 -12.24 -3.04
CA GLU A 112 -16.69 -11.53 -3.49
C GLU A 112 -17.13 -10.46 -2.48
N ASP A 113 -16.97 -10.74 -1.17
CA ASP A 113 -17.27 -9.78 -0.10
C ASP A 113 -16.23 -8.65 -0.06
N PHE A 114 -14.95 -8.99 -0.24
CA PHE A 114 -13.86 -8.01 -0.36
C PHE A 114 -14.08 -7.09 -1.56
N GLU A 115 -14.36 -7.65 -2.74
CA GLU A 115 -14.67 -6.88 -3.95
C GLU A 115 -15.83 -5.93 -3.70
N LYS A 116 -16.97 -6.46 -3.23
CA LYS A 116 -18.17 -5.67 -2.99
C LYS A 116 -17.88 -4.50 -2.04
N LYS A 117 -17.26 -4.77 -0.88
CA LYS A 117 -17.00 -3.73 0.12
C LYS A 117 -15.96 -2.72 -0.33
N LEU A 118 -14.94 -3.15 -1.06
CA LEU A 118 -13.94 -2.22 -1.61
C LEU A 118 -14.57 -1.32 -2.68
N CYS A 119 -15.43 -1.87 -3.54
CA CYS A 119 -16.22 -1.13 -4.51
C CYS A 119 -17.22 -0.16 -3.85
N GLU A 120 -17.92 -0.58 -2.79
CA GLU A 120 -18.78 0.31 -2.00
C GLU A 120 -17.97 1.44 -1.33
N ALA A 121 -16.77 1.13 -0.86
CA ALA A 121 -15.91 2.10 -0.19
C ALA A 121 -15.27 3.10 -1.16
N LEU A 122 -14.80 2.68 -2.34
CA LEU A 122 -14.03 3.54 -3.26
C LEU A 122 -14.78 3.94 -4.54
N GLY A 123 -15.81 3.17 -4.93
CA GLY A 123 -16.53 3.28 -6.19
C GLY A 123 -16.00 2.31 -7.25
N ASP A 124 -16.91 1.59 -7.92
CA ASP A 124 -16.59 0.58 -8.95
C ASP A 124 -15.66 1.11 -10.05
N THR A 125 -15.97 2.31 -10.56
CA THR A 125 -15.29 2.92 -11.72
C THR A 125 -14.11 3.81 -11.31
N THR A 126 -13.79 3.86 -10.02
CA THR A 126 -12.69 4.69 -9.53
C THR A 126 -11.37 4.14 -10.09
N PRO A 127 -10.53 4.99 -10.70
CA PRO A 127 -9.21 4.57 -11.15
C PRO A 127 -8.35 4.10 -9.97
N VAL A 128 -7.70 2.95 -10.14
CA VAL A 128 -6.81 2.37 -9.12
C VAL A 128 -5.53 3.18 -8.99
N PHE A 129 -4.96 3.53 -10.13
CA PHE A 129 -3.75 4.32 -10.19
C PHE A 129 -4.16 5.81 -10.20
N PRO A 130 -3.43 6.69 -9.51
CA PRO A 130 -3.71 8.11 -9.61
C PRO A 130 -3.36 8.66 -11.00
N ASP A 131 -4.04 9.73 -11.40
CA ASP A 131 -3.64 10.51 -12.57
C ASP A 131 -2.39 11.31 -12.20
N TRP A 132 -1.26 10.90 -12.76
CA TRP A 132 0.04 11.50 -12.47
C TRP A 132 0.44 12.58 -13.50
N ASN A 133 -0.42 12.90 -14.48
CA ASN A 133 -0.16 13.87 -15.54
C ASN A 133 1.23 13.71 -16.21
N SER A 134 1.71 12.47 -16.34
CA SER A 134 2.99 12.18 -16.99
C SER A 134 2.76 12.00 -18.50
N PRO A 135 3.20 12.93 -19.36
CA PRO A 135 2.95 12.85 -20.80
C PRO A 135 3.61 11.62 -21.44
N ASP A 136 4.70 11.12 -20.84
CA ASP A 136 5.50 10.01 -21.36
C ASP A 136 5.03 8.64 -20.86
N PHE A 137 4.22 8.60 -19.78
CA PHE A 137 3.77 7.36 -19.14
C PHE A 137 2.27 7.41 -18.86
N PRO A 138 1.43 7.02 -19.84
CA PRO A 138 -0.01 7.01 -19.65
C PRO A 138 -0.39 6.05 -18.51
N GLN A 139 -1.32 6.51 -17.68
CA GLN A 139 -1.79 5.76 -16.53
C GLN A 139 -2.39 4.41 -16.96
N PRO A 140 -2.11 3.30 -16.24
CA PRO A 140 -2.86 2.06 -16.44
C PRO A 140 -4.35 2.29 -16.18
N ASN A 141 -5.17 2.01 -17.20
CA ASN A 141 -6.62 2.18 -17.12
C ASN A 141 -7.26 0.96 -16.47
N TYR A 142 -7.07 0.84 -15.15
CA TYR A 142 -7.71 -0.18 -14.33
C TYR A 142 -8.58 0.48 -13.26
N THR A 143 -9.77 -0.08 -13.08
CA THR A 143 -10.74 0.33 -12.08
C THR A 143 -10.70 -0.55 -10.84
N VAL A 144 -11.25 -0.06 -9.73
CA VAL A 144 -11.36 -0.83 -8.47
C VAL A 144 -12.03 -2.17 -8.74
N LYS A 145 -13.15 -2.17 -9.47
CA LYS A 145 -13.93 -3.38 -9.77
C LYS A 145 -13.13 -4.44 -10.50
N GLU A 146 -12.33 -4.04 -11.48
CA GLU A 146 -11.53 -4.98 -12.29
C GLU A 146 -10.43 -5.67 -11.49
N LEU A 147 -9.89 -5.01 -10.46
CA LEU A 147 -8.74 -5.56 -9.72
C LEU A 147 -9.11 -6.17 -8.37
N ALA A 148 -10.19 -5.75 -7.72
CA ALA A 148 -10.47 -6.10 -6.33
C ALA A 148 -10.56 -7.61 -6.08
N TYR A 149 -11.31 -8.34 -6.92
CA TYR A 149 -11.40 -9.80 -6.85
C TYR A 149 -10.02 -10.47 -7.02
N HIS A 150 -9.25 -10.00 -8.00
CA HIS A 150 -7.94 -10.56 -8.37
C HIS A 150 -6.91 -10.31 -7.25
N LEU A 151 -6.99 -9.16 -6.60
CA LEU A 151 -6.17 -8.77 -5.46
C LEU A 151 -6.36 -9.71 -4.26
N HIS A 152 -7.61 -9.97 -3.89
CA HIS A 152 -7.92 -10.89 -2.79
C HIS A 152 -7.46 -12.31 -3.13
N ARG A 153 -7.66 -12.77 -4.37
CA ARG A 153 -7.17 -14.10 -4.80
C ARG A 153 -5.66 -14.22 -4.79
N LEU A 154 -4.94 -13.17 -5.21
CA LEU A 154 -3.48 -13.10 -5.13
C LEU A 154 -3.03 -13.26 -3.66
N ARG A 155 -3.63 -12.49 -2.74
CA ARG A 155 -3.36 -12.60 -1.30
C ARG A 155 -3.60 -14.02 -0.78
N SER A 156 -4.74 -14.64 -1.09
CA SER A 156 -5.03 -16.03 -0.66
C SER A 156 -3.98 -17.01 -1.18
N LYS A 157 -3.56 -16.89 -2.45
CA LYS A 157 -2.53 -17.77 -3.03
C LYS A 157 -1.18 -17.61 -2.33
N ILE A 158 -0.77 -16.37 -2.02
CA ILE A 158 0.48 -16.08 -1.30
C ILE A 158 0.45 -16.70 0.09
N VAL A 159 -0.65 -16.54 0.84
CA VAL A 159 -0.79 -17.05 2.22
C VAL A 159 -0.76 -18.57 2.28
N HIS A 160 -1.45 -19.24 1.36
CA HIS A 160 -1.56 -20.70 1.41
C HIS A 160 -0.39 -21.44 0.77
N GLY A 161 0.61 -20.71 0.24
CA GLY A 161 1.76 -21.31 -0.44
C GLY A 161 1.34 -22.21 -1.60
N ASP A 162 0.17 -21.93 -2.18
CA ASP A 162 -0.49 -22.75 -3.19
C ASP A 162 0.55 -23.00 -4.29
N ASN A 163 0.88 -24.28 -4.55
CA ASN A 163 2.10 -24.67 -5.24
C ASN A 163 2.18 -23.94 -6.60
N LEU A 164 2.90 -22.81 -6.64
CA LEU A 164 2.72 -21.78 -7.68
C LEU A 164 3.06 -22.28 -9.09
N ARG A 165 3.74 -23.44 -9.16
CA ARG A 165 4.08 -24.19 -10.37
C ARG A 165 2.91 -24.95 -10.99
N THR A 166 1.95 -25.42 -10.19
CA THR A 166 0.78 -26.18 -10.68
C THR A 166 -0.46 -25.31 -10.89
N ALA A 167 -0.42 -24.06 -10.42
CA ALA A 167 -1.50 -23.08 -10.60
C ALA A 167 -1.69 -22.64 -12.07
N LYS A 168 -0.70 -22.88 -12.94
CA LYS A 168 -0.78 -22.65 -14.39
C LYS A 168 -1.78 -23.58 -15.07
N ASP A 169 -1.96 -24.78 -14.52
CA ASP A 169 -2.73 -25.86 -15.16
C ASP A 169 -4.21 -25.88 -14.70
N LYS A 170 -4.57 -25.12 -13.66
CA LYS A 170 -5.96 -24.96 -13.22
C LYS A 170 -6.61 -23.77 -13.93
N SER A 171 -7.16 -24.07 -15.11
CA SER A 171 -7.87 -23.14 -15.97
C SER A 171 -8.95 -22.32 -15.23
N GLY A 172 -9.01 -21.03 -15.57
CA GLY A 172 -10.09 -20.11 -15.24
C GLY A 172 -9.64 -18.73 -14.78
N ASN A 173 -8.60 -18.63 -13.94
CA ASN A 173 -8.21 -17.39 -13.24
C ASN A 173 -6.74 -17.39 -12.77
N ALA A 174 -5.83 -17.91 -13.59
CA ALA A 174 -4.43 -18.04 -13.25
C ALA A 174 -3.69 -16.70 -13.45
N ILE A 175 -3.42 -15.98 -12.35
CA ILE A 175 -2.30 -15.04 -12.31
C ILE A 175 -1.04 -15.87 -12.56
N ASP A 176 -0.36 -15.66 -13.69
CA ASP A 176 0.85 -16.41 -14.06
C ASP A 176 2.05 -15.93 -13.24
N PHE A 177 2.38 -16.68 -12.18
CA PHE A 177 3.53 -16.42 -11.31
C PHE A 177 4.86 -16.89 -11.91
N ALA A 178 4.89 -17.56 -13.07
CA ALA A 178 6.14 -18.04 -13.66
C ALA A 178 7.01 -16.92 -14.23
N GLN A 179 6.47 -15.70 -14.40
CA GLN A 179 7.22 -14.52 -14.85
C GLN A 179 8.08 -13.86 -13.75
N LEU A 180 8.14 -14.43 -12.53
CA LEU A 180 8.90 -13.90 -11.38
C LEU A 180 10.42 -14.13 -11.44
N ARG A 181 10.97 -14.47 -12.61
CA ARG A 181 12.42 -14.60 -12.82
C ARG A 181 12.86 -13.93 -14.11
N SER A 182 13.00 -12.63 -14.03
CA SER A 182 14.05 -11.93 -14.77
C SER A 182 14.39 -10.65 -14.02
N PHE A 183 15.68 -10.46 -13.76
CA PHE A 183 16.23 -9.19 -13.33
C PHE A 183 15.72 -8.06 -14.24
N ILE A 184 15.52 -6.91 -13.61
CA ILE A 184 15.04 -5.66 -14.18
C ILE A 184 15.81 -5.38 -15.48
N ASP A 185 15.10 -5.41 -16.61
CA ASP A 185 15.50 -4.82 -17.89
C ASP A 185 14.50 -3.71 -18.18
N GLU A 186 15.00 -2.53 -18.53
CA GLU A 186 14.29 -1.25 -18.65
C GLU A 186 13.19 -1.21 -19.74
N GLU A 187 12.91 -2.33 -20.41
CA GLU A 187 11.92 -2.43 -21.50
C GLU A 187 10.77 -3.43 -21.24
N ARG A 188 10.75 -4.13 -20.09
CA ARG A 188 9.70 -5.13 -19.83
C ARG A 188 8.40 -4.50 -19.32
N LYS A 189 7.31 -4.71 -20.07
CA LYS A 189 5.94 -4.50 -19.59
C LYS A 189 5.76 -5.21 -18.23
N PRO A 190 5.20 -4.54 -17.21
CA PRO A 190 5.02 -5.13 -15.89
C PRO A 190 4.14 -6.38 -15.97
N THR A 191 4.53 -7.42 -15.24
CA THR A 191 3.71 -8.63 -15.12
C THR A 191 2.39 -8.31 -14.44
N TYR A 192 1.34 -9.08 -14.70
CA TYR A 192 0.04 -8.84 -14.06
C TYR A 192 0.10 -8.93 -12.53
N MET A 193 0.97 -9.79 -11.99
CA MET A 193 1.21 -9.85 -10.55
C MET A 193 1.86 -8.57 -10.02
N GLN A 194 2.88 -8.02 -10.69
CA GLN A 194 3.47 -6.74 -10.28
C GLN A 194 2.43 -5.63 -10.29
N LEU A 195 1.58 -5.59 -11.32
CA LEU A 195 0.47 -4.65 -11.40
C LEU A 195 -0.49 -4.79 -10.21
N LEU A 196 -0.84 -6.01 -9.80
CA LEU A 196 -1.66 -6.27 -8.62
C LEU A 196 -0.96 -5.92 -7.30
N CYS A 197 0.35 -6.13 -7.21
CA CYS A 197 1.13 -5.71 -6.04
C CYS A 197 1.13 -4.18 -5.92
N GLU A 198 1.36 -3.46 -7.01
CA GLU A 198 1.38 -2.00 -6.99
C GLU A 198 -0.02 -1.40 -6.80
N SER A 199 -1.06 -2.01 -7.37
CA SER A 199 -2.44 -1.59 -7.12
C SER A 199 -2.82 -1.76 -5.65
N SER A 200 -2.30 -2.77 -4.95
CA SER A 200 -2.58 -2.96 -3.53
C SER A 200 -2.12 -1.77 -2.70
N ILE A 201 -0.95 -1.19 -3.01
CA ILE A 201 -0.44 0.01 -2.34
C ILE A 201 -1.31 1.23 -2.65
N CYS A 202 -1.68 1.42 -3.92
CA CYS A 202 -2.51 2.55 -4.34
C CYS A 202 -3.91 2.48 -3.70
N LEU A 203 -4.57 1.33 -3.77
CA LEU A 203 -5.90 1.10 -3.18
C LEU A 203 -5.89 1.26 -1.67
N THR A 204 -4.85 0.76 -0.99
CA THR A 204 -4.71 0.94 0.47
C THR A 204 -4.57 2.41 0.82
N THR A 205 -3.77 3.16 0.05
CA THR A 205 -3.62 4.61 0.22
C THR A 205 -4.97 5.31 0.06
N GLN A 206 -5.69 5.05 -1.03
CA GLN A 206 -7.01 5.65 -1.29
C GLN A 206 -8.02 5.32 -0.19
N LEU A 207 -8.09 4.06 0.26
CA LEU A 207 -9.02 3.64 1.30
C LEU A 207 -8.69 4.31 2.63
N LEU A 208 -7.41 4.38 3.00
CA LEU A 208 -6.97 5.09 4.20
C LEU A 208 -7.32 6.58 4.10
N GLN A 209 -7.01 7.27 3.00
CA GLN A 209 -7.35 8.69 2.83
C GLN A 209 -8.85 8.98 3.03
N LYS A 210 -9.73 8.04 2.65
CA LYS A 210 -11.19 8.17 2.82
C LYS A 210 -11.67 7.75 4.23
N SER A 211 -10.99 6.79 4.86
CA SER A 211 -11.41 6.17 6.12
C SER A 211 -10.78 6.82 7.37
N LEU A 212 -9.70 7.58 7.17
CA LEU A 212 -9.02 8.43 8.17
C LEU A 212 -9.59 9.85 8.16
#